data_AF-A0A7S2WQ24-F1
#
_entry.id   AF-A0A7S2WQ24-F1
#
_cell.length_a   1.000
_cell.length_b   1.000
_cell.length_c   1.000
_cell.angle_alpha   90.00
_cell.angle_beta   90.00
_cell.angle_gamma   90.00
#
_symmetry.space_group_name_H-M   'P 1'
#
loop_
_entity.id
_entity.type
_entity.pdbx_description
1 polymer ?
#
loop_
_entity_poly.entity_id
_entity_poly.type
_entity_poly.pdbx_seq_one_letter_code
_entity_poly.pdbx_strand_id
1 'polypeptide(L)'
;EFPEPYFGFLDALDFLAFDFAAVIPTGCITRPLGHQDFLFLYTLLPIALTVLVALMVTFVARSPETKAVILQNYVGMALLFLPVVSRRVSQTFRCTDFDTDGDGILDAEYLAVDYGIDCSTEEYSRLFDYSLVMVLVYPVGVP
;
A
#
# COMPACT_ATOMS: atom_id res chain seq x y z
N GLU A 1 -18.91 -5.65 7.27
CA GLU A 1 -17.98 -5.99 8.39
C GLU A 1 -17.11 -7.16 7.96
N PHE A 2 -15.83 -7.20 8.37
CA PHE A 2 -14.92 -8.30 8.04
C PHE A 2 -14.87 -9.32 9.19
N PRO A 3 -14.67 -10.62 8.90
CA PRO A 3 -14.68 -11.69 9.91
C PRO A 3 -13.44 -11.62 10.83
N GLU A 4 -13.57 -11.94 12.12
CA GLU A 4 -12.47 -11.93 13.12
C GLU A 4 -11.12 -12.55 12.67
N PRO A 5 -11.06 -13.71 12.00
CA PRO A 5 -9.78 -14.28 11.53
C PRO A 5 -9.02 -13.38 10.54
N TYR A 6 -9.70 -12.46 9.85
CA TYR A 6 -9.06 -11.48 8.98
C TYR A 6 -8.21 -10.50 9.79
N PHE A 7 -8.70 -10.03 10.94
CA PHE A 7 -7.97 -9.08 11.78
C PHE A 7 -6.70 -9.70 12.39
N GLY A 8 -6.73 -10.97 12.80
CA GLY A 8 -5.54 -11.66 13.29
C GLY A 8 -4.43 -11.82 12.23
N PHE A 9 -4.80 -11.95 10.95
CA PHE A 9 -3.84 -11.93 9.84
C PHE A 9 -3.28 -10.53 9.59
N LEU A 10 -4.12 -9.50 9.69
CA LEU A 10 -3.70 -8.10 9.54
C LEU A 10 -2.71 -7.68 10.63
N ASP A 11 -2.96 -8.04 11.89
CA ASP A 11 -2.07 -7.73 13.02
C ASP A 11 -0.64 -8.27 12.80
N ALA A 12 -0.51 -9.46 12.21
CA ALA A 12 0.79 -10.04 11.88
C ALA A 12 1.51 -9.27 10.76
N LEU A 13 0.76 -8.65 9.85
CA LEU A 13 1.26 -7.85 8.75
C LEU A 13 1.52 -6.39 9.14
N ASP A 14 0.96 -5.89 10.23
CA ASP A 14 1.10 -4.50 10.65
C ASP A 14 2.56 -4.14 11.02
N PHE A 15 3.35 -5.11 11.47
CA PHE A 15 4.81 -4.95 11.64
C PHE A 15 5.52 -4.66 10.30
N LEU A 16 5.12 -5.35 9.25
CA LEU A 16 5.70 -5.20 7.91
C LEU A 16 5.16 -3.97 7.18
N ALA A 17 3.91 -3.61 7.47
CA ALA A 17 3.22 -2.42 7.00
C ALA A 17 3.53 -1.18 7.85
N PHE A 18 4.56 -1.24 8.72
CA PHE A 18 5.09 -0.17 9.56
C PHE A 18 3.98 0.81 9.98
N ASP A 19 2.96 0.29 10.68
CA ASP A 19 1.75 1.07 10.96
C ASP A 19 1.99 2.10 12.08
N PHE A 20 2.72 3.16 11.75
CA PHE A 20 2.81 4.36 12.57
C PHE A 20 1.53 5.20 12.51
N ALA A 21 0.60 4.93 11.57
CA ALA A 21 -0.66 5.65 11.47
C ALA A 21 -1.62 5.30 12.63
N ALA A 22 -1.53 4.08 13.17
CA ALA A 22 -2.21 3.70 14.42
C ALA A 22 -1.54 4.27 15.69
N VAL A 23 -0.23 4.57 15.63
CA VAL A 23 0.57 5.00 16.81
C VAL A 23 0.67 6.53 16.93
N ILE A 24 0.50 7.29 15.84
CA ILE A 24 0.58 8.75 15.85
C ILE A 24 -0.84 9.30 15.63
N PRO A 25 -1.46 9.90 16.66
CA PRO A 25 -2.75 10.56 16.51
C PRO A 25 -2.62 11.67 15.46
N THR A 26 -3.29 11.49 14.32
CA THR A 26 -3.25 12.38 13.16
C THR A 26 -3.81 13.79 13.42
N GLY A 27 -4.29 14.07 14.64
CA GLY A 27 -4.82 15.38 15.05
C GLY A 27 -3.78 16.40 15.54
N CYS A 28 -2.48 16.08 15.64
CA CYS A 28 -1.50 16.96 16.31
C CYS A 28 -0.27 17.36 15.46
N ILE A 29 -0.21 16.97 14.18
CA ILE A 29 0.87 17.40 13.27
C ILE A 29 0.26 18.23 12.14
N THR A 30 0.78 19.44 11.95
CA THR A 30 0.32 20.45 10.96
C THR A 30 0.47 20.02 9.49
N ARG A 31 1.01 18.82 9.24
CA ARG A 31 1.00 18.07 7.98
C ARG A 31 0.86 16.58 8.31
N PRO A 32 -0.36 16.03 8.43
CA PRO A 32 -0.52 14.59 8.54
C PRO A 32 0.10 13.95 7.29
N LEU A 33 1.00 12.98 7.47
CA LEU A 33 1.37 12.07 6.39
C LEU A 33 0.09 11.31 6.03
N GLY A 34 -0.49 11.64 4.87
CA GLY A 34 -1.79 11.12 4.46
C GLY A 34 -1.69 9.71 3.88
N HIS A 35 -2.83 9.12 3.51
CA HIS A 35 -2.86 7.82 2.83
C HIS A 35 -2.00 7.80 1.55
N GLN A 36 -1.94 8.92 0.83
CA GLN A 36 -1.13 9.09 -0.36
C GLN A 36 0.38 8.88 -0.11
N ASP A 37 0.93 9.47 0.96
CA ASP A 37 2.36 9.37 1.26
C ASP A 37 2.75 7.94 1.63
N PHE A 38 1.91 7.27 2.41
CA PHE A 38 2.09 5.86 2.75
C PHE A 38 1.94 4.96 1.54
N LEU A 39 0.97 5.22 0.66
CA LEU A 39 0.80 4.47 -0.59
C LEU A 39 2.07 4.53 -1.43
N PHE A 40 2.68 5.72 -1.59
CA PHE A 40 3.95 5.86 -2.30
C PHE A 40 5.10 5.16 -1.57
N LEU A 41 5.22 5.28 -0.25
CA LEU A 41 6.29 4.62 0.49
C LEU A 41 6.22 3.09 0.36
N TYR A 42 5.03 2.51 0.59
CA TYR A 42 4.83 1.06 0.52
C TYR A 42 4.92 0.51 -0.90
N THR A 43 4.69 1.32 -1.92
CA THR A 43 4.85 0.89 -3.32
C THR A 43 6.26 1.13 -3.88
N LEU A 44 6.92 2.23 -3.52
CA LEU A 44 8.25 2.54 -4.03
C LEU A 44 9.36 1.77 -3.30
N LEU A 45 9.21 1.47 -2.02
CA LEU A 45 10.17 0.69 -1.25
C LEU A 45 10.45 -0.70 -1.87
N PRO A 46 9.43 -1.56 -2.13
CA PRO A 46 9.67 -2.84 -2.76
C PRO A 46 10.25 -2.68 -4.17
N ILE A 47 9.79 -1.71 -4.97
CA ILE A 47 10.34 -1.42 -6.31
C ILE A 47 11.82 -1.03 -6.23
N ALA A 48 12.22 -0.18 -5.29
CA ALA A 48 13.62 0.18 -5.09
C ALA A 48 14.46 -1.05 -4.69
N LEU A 49 13.94 -1.91 -3.82
CA LEU A 49 14.61 -3.16 -3.45
C LEU A 49 14.74 -4.12 -4.64
N THR A 50 13.74 -4.22 -5.52
CA THR A 50 13.83 -5.06 -6.73
C THR A 50 14.98 -4.59 -7.63
N VAL A 51 15.08 -3.27 -7.86
CA VAL A 51 16.13 -2.66 -8.69
C VAL A 51 17.50 -2.88 -8.06
N LEU A 52 17.63 -2.68 -6.75
CA LEU A 52 18.90 -2.89 -6.03
C LEU A 52 19.35 -4.36 -6.11
N VAL A 53 18.45 -5.31 -5.90
CA VAL A 53 18.76 -6.75 -6.02
C VAL A 53 19.14 -7.10 -7.45
N ALA A 54 18.42 -6.58 -8.45
CA ALA A 54 18.76 -6.79 -9.85
C ALA A 54 20.18 -6.28 -10.16
N LEU A 55 20.53 -5.07 -9.70
CA LEU A 55 21.87 -4.51 -9.85
C LEU A 55 22.95 -5.35 -9.14
N MET A 56 22.68 -5.85 -7.93
CA MET A 56 23.61 -6.74 -7.23
C MET A 56 23.82 -8.04 -8.00
N VAL A 57 22.75 -8.63 -8.54
CA VAL A 57 22.81 -9.88 -9.32
C VAL A 57 23.55 -9.69 -10.65
N THR A 58 23.43 -8.54 -11.31
CA THR A 58 24.08 -8.27 -12.59
C THR A 58 25.53 -7.82 -12.43
N PHE A 59 25.84 -6.96 -11.47
CA PHE A 59 27.15 -6.31 -11.36
C PHE A 59 28.07 -6.93 -10.31
N VAL A 60 27.53 -7.48 -9.22
CA VAL A 60 28.33 -7.96 -8.08
C VAL A 60 28.40 -9.49 -8.05
N ALA A 61 27.27 -10.17 -8.17
CA ALA A 61 27.21 -11.62 -8.13
C ALA A 61 27.80 -12.21 -9.42
N ARG A 62 28.96 -12.86 -9.30
CA ARG A 62 29.63 -13.52 -10.44
C ARG A 62 29.33 -15.02 -10.53
N SER A 63 29.06 -15.69 -9.41
CA SER A 63 28.73 -17.10 -9.40
C SER A 63 27.22 -17.34 -9.58
N PRO A 64 26.81 -18.38 -10.32
CA PRO A 64 25.40 -18.71 -10.49
C PRO A 64 24.73 -19.16 -9.18
N GLU A 65 25.48 -19.80 -8.28
CA GLU A 65 24.98 -20.25 -6.97
C GLU A 65 24.59 -19.08 -6.07
N THR A 66 25.42 -18.04 -6.00
CA THR A 66 25.11 -16.83 -5.21
C THR A 66 23.91 -16.08 -5.79
N LYS A 67 23.75 -16.05 -7.13
CA LYS A 67 22.56 -15.47 -7.76
C LYS A 67 21.28 -16.19 -7.37
N ALA A 68 21.31 -17.53 -7.36
CA ALA A 68 20.15 -18.34 -7.00
C ALA A 68 19.73 -18.11 -5.53
N VAL A 69 20.68 -18.07 -4.60
CA VAL A 69 20.40 -17.81 -3.17
C VAL A 69 19.83 -16.41 -2.96
N ILE A 70 20.38 -15.39 -3.62
CA ILE A 70 19.88 -14.02 -3.55
C ILE A 70 18.45 -13.92 -4.09
N LEU A 71 18.19 -14.50 -5.27
CA LEU A 71 16.87 -14.51 -5.90
C LEU A 71 15.84 -15.26 -5.04
N GLN A 72 16.20 -16.41 -4.48
CA GLN A 72 15.30 -17.19 -3.63
C GLN A 72 14.91 -16.42 -2.37
N ASN A 73 15.88 -15.80 -1.68
CA ASN A 73 15.60 -14.97 -0.51
C ASN A 73 14.77 -13.75 -0.86
N TYR A 74 15.05 -13.11 -2.00
CA TYR A 74 14.30 -11.96 -2.49
C TYR A 74 12.85 -12.31 -2.82
N VAL A 75 12.57 -13.42 -3.51
CA VAL A 75 11.20 -13.86 -3.80
C VAL A 75 10.44 -14.13 -2.50
N GLY A 76 11.06 -14.81 -1.53
CA GLY A 76 10.44 -15.03 -0.22
C GLY A 76 10.08 -13.72 0.49
N MET A 77 10.96 -12.73 0.45
CA MET A 77 10.69 -11.40 1.01
C MET A 77 9.62 -10.64 0.22
N ALA A 78 9.65 -10.66 -1.11
CA ALA A 78 8.68 -10.00 -1.97
C ALA A 78 7.26 -10.55 -1.75
N LEU A 79 7.12 -11.87 -1.59
CA LEU A 79 5.85 -12.52 -1.26
C LEU A 79 5.29 -12.09 0.10
N LEU A 80 6.14 -11.74 1.07
CA LEU A 80 5.70 -11.21 2.36
C LEU A 80 5.18 -9.77 2.25
N PHE A 81 5.80 -8.93 1.41
CA PHE A 81 5.35 -7.55 1.19
C PHE A 81 4.12 -7.44 0.28
N LEU A 82 3.91 -8.41 -0.62
CA LEU A 82 2.79 -8.43 -1.55
C LEU A 82 1.40 -8.25 -0.89
N PRO A 83 1.04 -8.97 0.20
CA PRO A 83 -0.25 -8.77 0.87
C PRO A 83 -0.38 -7.38 1.50
N VAL A 84 0.71 -6.78 1.98
CA VAL A 84 0.71 -5.43 2.56
C VAL A 84 0.38 -4.39 1.48
N VAL A 85 1.08 -4.46 0.34
CA VAL A 85 0.86 -3.53 -0.76
C VAL A 85 -0.51 -3.74 -1.40
N SER A 86 -0.90 -5.00 -1.62
CA SER A 86 -2.21 -5.35 -2.17
C SER A 86 -3.36 -4.84 -1.30
N ARG A 87 -3.25 -4.96 0.04
CA ARG A 87 -4.23 -4.39 0.98
C ARG A 87 -4.33 -2.87 0.83
N ARG A 88 -3.20 -2.16 0.82
CA ARG A 88 -3.19 -0.68 0.73
C ARG A 88 -3.79 -0.19 -0.59
N VAL A 89 -3.43 -0.83 -1.70
CA VAL A 89 -3.99 -0.53 -3.02
C VAL A 89 -5.49 -0.81 -3.06
N SER A 90 -5.93 -1.94 -2.48
CA SER A 90 -7.35 -2.29 -2.38
C SER A 90 -8.14 -1.31 -1.50
N GLN A 91 -7.52 -0.74 -0.47
CA GLN A 91 -8.14 0.27 0.40
C GLN A 91 -8.37 1.59 -0.32
N THR A 92 -7.55 1.95 -1.32
CA THR A 92 -7.73 3.17 -2.13
C THR A 92 -9.01 3.15 -2.97
N PHE A 93 -9.55 1.97 -3.28
CA PHE A 93 -10.79 1.84 -4.06
C PHE A 93 -12.07 1.92 -3.23
N ARG A 94 -11.98 2.09 -1.90
CA ARG A 94 -13.14 2.09 -1.01
C ARG A 94 -13.50 3.51 -0.57
N CYS A 95 -14.58 4.04 -1.14
CA CYS A 95 -15.23 5.24 -0.66
C CYS A 95 -16.40 4.88 0.29
N THR A 96 -16.69 5.79 1.21
CA THR A 96 -17.83 5.72 2.13
C THR A 96 -18.66 6.98 1.92
N ASP A 97 -19.97 6.80 1.77
CA ASP A 97 -20.90 7.90 1.56
C ASP A 97 -21.34 8.48 2.92
N PHE A 98 -21.45 9.80 2.99
CA PHE A 98 -21.85 10.55 4.17
C PHE A 98 -22.99 11.51 3.84
N ASP A 99 -23.91 11.64 4.81
CA ASP A 99 -24.94 12.67 4.83
C ASP A 99 -24.35 13.92 5.52
N THR A 100 -24.00 14.93 4.73
CA THR A 100 -23.41 16.17 5.21
C THR A 100 -24.45 17.17 5.74
N ASP A 101 -25.70 17.06 5.29
CA ASP A 101 -26.75 18.05 5.51
C ASP A 101 -27.82 17.58 6.52
N GLY A 102 -27.75 16.31 6.94
CA GLY A 102 -28.65 15.68 7.91
C GLY A 102 -30.06 15.43 7.38
N ASP A 103 -30.23 15.45 6.06
CA ASP A 103 -31.50 15.31 5.37
C ASP A 103 -31.78 13.86 4.91
N GLY A 104 -30.85 12.94 5.20
CA GLY A 104 -30.90 11.55 4.80
C GLY A 104 -30.44 11.29 3.37
N ILE A 105 -29.92 12.30 2.67
CA ILE A 105 -29.34 12.18 1.33
C ILE A 105 -27.82 12.05 1.45
N LEU A 106 -27.26 11.10 0.72
CA LEU A 106 -25.82 10.84 0.68
C LEU A 106 -25.19 11.76 -0.38
N ASP A 107 -24.65 12.89 0.06
CA ASP A 107 -24.16 13.96 -0.82
C ASP A 107 -22.62 14.08 -0.88
N ALA A 108 -21.90 13.43 0.04
CA ALA A 108 -20.43 13.46 0.06
C ALA A 108 -19.82 12.06 0.14
N GLU A 109 -18.85 11.78 -0.73
CA GLU A 109 -18.13 10.50 -0.75
C GLU A 109 -16.69 10.72 -0.29
N TYR A 110 -16.29 10.10 0.82
CA TYR A 110 -14.93 10.22 1.34
C TYR A 110 -14.21 8.87 1.36
N LEU A 111 -12.89 8.90 1.22
CA LEU A 111 -12.10 7.68 1.22
C LEU A 111 -12.14 7.00 2.59
N ALA A 112 -12.54 5.72 2.64
CA ALA A 112 -12.79 5.01 3.89
C ALA A 112 -11.55 4.82 4.79
N VAL A 113 -10.35 4.91 4.20
CA VAL A 113 -9.07 4.79 4.92
C VAL A 113 -8.51 6.15 5.33
N ASP A 114 -8.97 7.24 4.70
CA ASP A 114 -8.57 8.61 5.00
C ASP A 114 -9.71 9.57 4.65
N TYR A 115 -10.56 9.86 5.63
CA TYR A 115 -11.72 10.74 5.45
C TYR A 115 -11.34 12.20 5.14
N GLY A 116 -10.04 12.53 5.06
CA GLY A 116 -9.57 13.81 4.53
C GLY A 116 -9.61 13.90 3.00
N ILE A 117 -9.79 12.78 2.29
CA ILE A 117 -9.80 12.73 0.82
C ILE A 117 -11.23 12.54 0.32
N ASP A 118 -11.69 13.48 -0.49
CA ASP A 118 -12.99 13.45 -1.16
C ASP A 118 -12.89 12.72 -2.51
N CYS A 119 -13.70 11.68 -2.69
CA CYS A 119 -13.72 10.82 -3.87
C CYS A 119 -14.24 11.53 -5.14
N SER A 120 -14.86 12.70 -5.01
CA SER A 120 -15.31 13.54 -6.13
C SER A 120 -14.21 14.44 -6.71
N THR A 121 -13.05 14.55 -6.05
CA THR A 121 -11.99 15.49 -6.43
C THR A 121 -11.02 14.92 -7.47
N GLU A 122 -10.36 15.80 -8.22
CA GLU A 122 -9.29 15.40 -9.15
C GLU A 122 -8.09 14.73 -8.44
N GLU A 123 -7.87 15.03 -7.17
CA GLU A 123 -6.81 14.41 -6.37
C GLU A 123 -7.04 12.91 -6.22
N TYR A 124 -8.27 12.50 -5.90
CA TYR A 124 -8.67 11.10 -5.86
C TYR A 124 -8.51 10.41 -7.21
N SER A 125 -8.91 11.06 -8.31
CA SER A 125 -8.77 10.50 -9.66
C SER A 125 -7.31 10.15 -9.99
N ARG A 126 -6.35 11.01 -9.64
CA ARG A 126 -4.91 10.72 -9.87
C ARG A 126 -4.42 9.59 -8.99
N LEU A 127 -4.89 9.53 -7.74
CA LEU A 127 -4.54 8.47 -6.80
C LEU A 127 -5.11 7.11 -7.25
N PHE A 128 -6.32 7.12 -7.82
CA PHE A 128 -6.98 5.97 -8.42
C PHE A 128 -6.18 5.44 -9.62
N ASP A 129 -5.82 6.31 -10.56
CA ASP A 129 -5.04 5.93 -11.74
C ASP A 129 -3.67 5.35 -11.35
N TYR A 130 -2.98 5.96 -10.38
CA TYR A 130 -1.73 5.43 -9.83
C TYR A 130 -1.93 4.03 -9.24
N SER A 131 -2.97 3.86 -8.42
CA SER A 131 -3.31 2.59 -7.78
C SER A 131 -3.60 1.50 -8.81
N LEU A 132 -4.32 1.84 -9.89
CA LEU A 132 -4.61 0.93 -11.00
C LEU A 132 -3.34 0.43 -11.69
N VAL A 133 -2.37 1.31 -11.95
CA VAL A 133 -1.07 0.93 -12.52
C VAL A 133 -0.33 0.00 -11.56
N MET A 134 -0.34 0.30 -10.26
CA MET A 134 0.31 -0.54 -9.26
C MET A 134 -0.33 -1.93 -9.18
N VAL A 135 -1.66 -2.06 -9.32
CA VAL A 135 -2.34 -3.37 -9.43
C VAL A 135 -1.81 -4.20 -10.58
N LEU A 136 -1.30 -3.62 -11.68
CA LEU A 136 -0.70 -4.38 -12.79
C LEU A 136 0.77 -4.72 -12.51
N VAL A 137 1.50 -3.82 -11.86
CA VAL A 137 2.94 -3.99 -11.58
C VAL A 137 3.20 -5.12 -10.57
N TYR A 138 2.42 -5.23 -9.49
CA TYR A 138 2.65 -6.24 -8.45
C TYR A 138 2.40 -7.70 -8.88
N PRO A 139 1.33 -8.06 -9.61
CA PRO A 139 1.12 -9.42 -10.10
C PRO A 139 2.01 -9.78 -11.31
N VAL A 140 2.50 -8.81 -12.09
CA VAL A 140 3.41 -9.07 -13.22
C VAL A 140 4.89 -9.06 -12.80
N GLY A 141 5.24 -8.27 -11.79
CA GLY A 141 6.61 -8.09 -11.31
C GLY A 141 7.10 -9.15 -10.30
N VAL A 142 6.19 -9.89 -9.66
CA VAL A 142 6.52 -10.97 -8.71
C VAL A 142 5.98 -12.29 -9.28
N PRO A 143 6.83 -13.15 -9.87
CA PRO A 143 6.42 -14.47 -10.38
C PRO A 143 6.16 -15.49 -9.27
#